data_AF-A0A2S7U7V7-F1
#
_entry.id   AF-A0A2S7U7V7-F1
#
_cell.length_a   1.000
_cell.length_b   1.000
_cell.length_c   1.000
_cell.angle_alpha   90.00
_cell.angle_beta   90.00
_cell.angle_gamma   90.00
#
_symmetry.space_group_name_H-M   'P 1'
#
loop_
_entity.id
_entity.type
_entity.pdbx_description
1 polymer ?
#
loop_
_entity_poly.entity_id
_entity_poly.type
_entity_poly.pdbx_seq_one_letter_code
_entity_poly.pdbx_strand_id
1 'polypeptide(L)'
;MKTANFLKMMMLFLAIGITSCSTNSTDDGTSGGNGSGGSSGVTLEASKSRVYDNTIVSFTVRDSNGAIATSSAVITVDGTPITGTTTLLTGVGTKAVQATLGTETSNTVNIDVITPSYTTKGLIEDYTGAGCGWCPRVSQGILDVHAASNGENVYAVAIHNPVFGPDPMTFAQRSVLENHFGINGYPSAVLNRDQEWNAASNHNMNVQQALSMLNSTAQVGLAIDSNVSGSTVNATIKVGFDLDQSGLKLVAFLLENGIVYPQTNYTNNWGGVSPITNFEHNDVLRTSFTDLFGDAIPADQQVGGTEYTATLSATSSGVNTTDWDIIAFVVDASGNVVNVQKAAVGTNKDFD
;
A
#
# COMPACT_ATOMS: atom_id res chain seq x y z
N MET A 1 -58.56 6.63 26.42
CA MET A 1 -59.26 5.51 27.09
C MET A 1 -58.26 4.37 27.25
N LYS A 2 -57.98 4.02 28.53
CA LYS A 2 -57.59 2.71 29.08
C LYS A 2 -56.26 2.06 28.57
N THR A 3 -55.16 2.22 29.33
CA THR A 3 -54.55 1.30 30.35
C THR A 3 -53.66 0.22 29.71
N ALA A 4 -52.34 0.15 29.91
CA ALA A 4 -51.48 -0.03 31.11
C ALA A 4 -51.04 -1.49 31.34
N ASN A 5 -49.70 -1.65 31.47
CA ASN A 5 -48.92 -2.61 32.29
C ASN A 5 -48.92 -4.13 31.99
N PHE A 6 -47.72 -4.72 31.88
CA PHE A 6 -47.22 -5.57 32.97
C PHE A 6 -45.69 -5.70 33.02
N LEU A 7 -45.20 -5.72 34.26
CA LEU A 7 -43.82 -5.66 34.74
C LEU A 7 -43.49 -7.02 35.40
N LYS A 8 -42.18 -7.33 35.50
CA LYS A 8 -41.49 -8.31 36.38
C LYS A 8 -41.28 -9.73 35.81
N MET A 9 -40.00 -10.12 35.69
CA MET A 9 -39.45 -11.06 36.67
C MET A 9 -37.94 -10.86 36.86
N MET A 10 -37.52 -11.02 38.10
CA MET A 10 -36.24 -10.71 38.71
C MET A 10 -35.75 -11.99 39.40
N MET A 11 -34.50 -12.39 39.20
CA MET A 11 -33.68 -13.30 40.04
C MET A 11 -32.24 -13.08 39.53
N LEU A 12 -31.28 -12.46 40.22
CA LEU A 12 -30.75 -12.61 41.59
C LEU A 12 -30.25 -14.03 41.88
N PHE A 13 -28.94 -14.25 41.66
CA PHE A 13 -28.15 -15.18 42.47
C PHE A 13 -26.97 -14.42 43.09
N LEU A 14 -26.95 -14.52 44.42
CA LEU A 14 -26.08 -13.85 45.37
C LEU A 14 -24.80 -14.67 45.59
N ALA A 15 -23.71 -13.94 45.80
CA ALA A 15 -22.37 -14.39 46.15
C ALA A 15 -22.26 -15.15 47.48
N ILE A 16 -21.16 -15.91 47.64
CA ILE A 16 -20.27 -16.15 48.82
C ILE A 16 -19.15 -17.05 48.25
N GLY A 17 -17.84 -16.92 48.50
CA GLY A 17 -17.05 -16.04 49.34
C GLY A 17 -15.68 -16.71 49.62
N ILE A 18 -14.60 -16.01 49.24
CA ILE A 18 -13.29 -15.79 49.89
C ILE A 18 -12.37 -16.94 50.41
N THR A 19 -11.07 -16.64 50.20
CA THR A 19 -9.81 -17.07 50.89
C THR A 19 -9.13 -18.36 50.41
N SER A 20 -7.80 -18.55 50.49
CA SER A 20 -6.54 -17.79 50.37
C SER A 20 -5.41 -18.80 50.67
N CYS A 21 -4.20 -18.57 50.13
CA CYS A 21 -2.87 -19.07 50.55
C CYS A 21 -2.32 -20.44 50.04
N SER A 22 -1.19 -20.30 49.32
CA SER A 22 0.16 -20.89 49.52
C SER A 22 0.54 -22.34 49.12
N THR A 23 1.56 -22.37 48.25
CA THR A 23 2.80 -23.20 48.19
C THR A 23 2.82 -24.69 47.77
N ASN A 24 3.59 -24.91 46.70
CA ASN A 24 4.45 -26.04 46.27
C ASN A 24 4.03 -27.51 46.49
N SER A 25 4.03 -28.31 45.42
CA SER A 25 5.04 -29.36 45.12
C SER A 25 4.74 -30.13 43.81
N THR A 26 5.73 -30.12 42.90
CA THR A 26 6.27 -31.15 41.95
C THR A 26 5.45 -32.27 41.28
N ASP A 27 5.80 -32.49 40.00
CA ASP A 27 5.76 -33.69 39.13
C ASP A 27 4.40 -34.24 38.65
N ASP A 28 4.18 -34.68 37.40
CA ASP A 28 5.06 -34.95 36.25
C ASP A 28 4.22 -35.03 34.94
N GLY A 29 4.81 -34.66 33.79
CA GLY A 29 4.60 -35.35 32.50
C GLY A 29 3.58 -34.87 31.44
N THR A 30 4.08 -34.14 30.42
CA THR A 30 3.93 -34.32 28.93
C THR A 30 2.54 -34.22 28.27
N SER A 31 2.27 -33.59 27.12
CA SER A 31 3.05 -32.86 26.08
C SER A 31 2.05 -32.22 25.10
N GLY A 32 2.36 -31.04 24.55
CA GLY A 32 1.74 -30.55 23.30
C GLY A 32 1.64 -29.03 23.17
N GLY A 33 2.77 -28.31 23.09
CA GLY A 33 2.78 -26.86 22.89
C GLY A 33 4.13 -26.36 22.39
N ASN A 34 4.10 -25.68 21.25
CA ASN A 34 5.24 -25.21 20.46
C ASN A 34 6.06 -24.14 21.21
N GLY A 35 7.20 -24.55 21.80
CA GLY A 35 8.42 -23.75 21.88
C GLY A 35 8.44 -22.44 22.67
N SER A 36 7.85 -22.37 23.87
CA SER A 36 8.29 -21.41 24.90
C SER A 36 9.44 -22.04 25.68
N GLY A 37 10.65 -21.90 25.16
CA GLY A 37 11.87 -22.22 25.90
C GLY A 37 12.24 -21.02 26.76
N GLY A 38 12.13 -21.12 28.08
CA GLY A 38 12.76 -20.17 28.99
C GLY A 38 14.25 -20.14 28.68
N SER A 39 14.73 -19.04 28.09
CA SER A 39 16.13 -18.88 27.74
C SER A 39 16.92 -18.67 29.03
N SER A 40 17.62 -19.72 29.48
CA SER A 40 18.63 -19.59 30.52
C SER A 40 19.85 -18.88 29.93
N GLY A 41 19.83 -17.55 29.85
CA GLY A 41 20.92 -16.74 29.31
C GLY A 41 20.52 -15.30 28.97
N VAL A 42 21.51 -14.44 28.74
CA VAL A 42 21.29 -13.06 28.27
C VAL A 42 20.72 -13.10 26.86
N THR A 43 19.71 -12.27 26.57
CA THR A 43 19.10 -12.17 25.24
C THR A 43 19.19 -10.75 24.72
N LEU A 44 19.40 -10.62 23.41
CA LEU A 44 19.43 -9.37 22.67
C LEU A 44 18.34 -9.40 21.60
N GLU A 45 17.57 -8.33 21.55
CA GLU A 45 16.55 -8.07 20.53
C GLU A 45 16.86 -6.74 19.86
N ALA A 46 16.75 -6.68 18.53
CA ALA A 46 16.76 -5.44 17.77
C ALA A 46 15.33 -5.03 17.42
N SER A 47 15.07 -3.72 17.30
CA SER A 47 13.75 -3.23 16.90
C SER A 47 13.38 -3.54 15.45
N LYS A 48 14.37 -3.85 14.61
CA LYS A 48 14.23 -4.23 13.19
C LYS A 48 15.32 -5.24 12.81
N SER A 49 14.97 -6.18 11.95
CA SER A 49 15.88 -7.16 11.32
C SER A 49 16.38 -6.72 9.95
N ARG A 50 15.74 -5.72 9.34
CA ARG A 50 16.11 -5.16 8.04
C ARG A 50 15.79 -3.66 8.02
N VAL A 51 16.70 -2.84 7.52
CA VAL A 51 16.59 -1.38 7.48
C VAL A 51 17.27 -0.79 6.24
N TYR A 52 16.91 0.43 5.87
CA TYR A 52 17.70 1.19 4.91
C TYR A 52 19.02 1.69 5.51
N ASP A 53 20.01 1.91 4.66
CA ASP A 53 21.26 2.56 5.05
C ASP A 53 21.00 3.92 5.71
N ASN A 54 21.82 4.27 6.71
CA ASN A 54 21.65 5.45 7.55
C ASN A 54 20.35 5.46 8.39
N THR A 55 19.92 4.29 8.86
CA THR A 55 18.78 4.16 9.79
C THR A 55 19.26 3.92 11.22
N ILE A 56 18.61 4.58 12.19
CA ILE A 56 18.84 4.30 13.62
C ILE A 56 18.07 3.05 14.03
N VAL A 57 18.78 2.09 14.62
CA VAL A 57 18.18 0.90 15.24
C VAL A 57 18.36 0.95 16.75
N SER A 58 17.37 0.45 17.46
CA SER A 58 17.37 0.32 18.92
C SER A 58 17.46 -1.14 19.34
N PHE A 59 18.09 -1.36 20.49
CA PHE A 59 18.35 -2.69 21.04
C PHE A 59 17.78 -2.82 22.45
N THR A 60 17.27 -4.00 22.76
CA THR A 60 16.85 -4.38 24.10
C THR A 60 17.65 -5.60 24.54
N VAL A 61 18.30 -5.51 25.70
CA VAL A 61 19.00 -6.64 26.32
C VAL A 61 18.23 -7.06 27.56
N ARG A 62 18.00 -8.36 27.71
CA ARG A 62 17.41 -8.95 28.92
C ARG A 62 18.40 -9.88 29.59
N ASP A 63 18.40 -9.91 30.92
CA ASP A 63 19.19 -10.85 31.70
C ASP A 63 18.60 -12.28 31.64
N SER A 64 19.25 -13.22 32.34
CA SER A 64 18.81 -14.62 32.41
C SER A 64 17.47 -14.84 33.09
N ASN A 65 16.93 -13.83 33.80
CA ASN A 65 15.60 -13.87 34.40
C ASN A 65 14.55 -13.18 33.50
N GLY A 66 14.95 -12.69 32.32
CA GLY A 66 14.09 -11.94 31.40
C GLY A 66 13.90 -10.45 31.74
N ALA A 67 14.59 -9.95 32.77
CA ALA A 67 14.51 -8.54 33.17
C ALA A 67 15.33 -7.67 32.23
N ILE A 68 14.82 -6.47 31.88
CA ILE A 68 15.52 -5.55 30.98
C ILE A 68 16.79 -5.04 31.67
N ALA A 69 17.94 -5.26 31.02
CA ALA A 69 19.27 -4.92 31.50
C ALA A 69 20.08 -4.10 30.47
N THR A 70 19.42 -3.51 29.46
CA THR A 70 20.06 -2.83 28.33
C THR A 70 21.09 -1.76 28.74
N SER A 71 20.81 -0.96 29.78
CA SER A 71 21.73 0.10 30.25
C SER A 71 23.02 -0.43 30.89
N SER A 72 23.03 -1.70 31.30
CA SER A 72 24.16 -2.34 31.98
C SER A 72 24.95 -3.26 31.04
N ALA A 73 24.47 -3.46 29.82
CA ALA A 73 25.12 -4.29 28.81
C ALA A 73 26.03 -3.45 27.89
N VAL A 74 27.09 -4.06 27.38
CA VAL A 74 27.89 -3.52 26.27
C VAL A 74 27.36 -4.14 24.98
N ILE A 75 26.77 -3.32 24.12
CA ILE A 75 26.30 -3.74 22.79
C ILE A 75 27.42 -3.49 21.78
N THR A 76 27.63 -4.45 20.89
CA THR A 76 28.60 -4.37 19.80
C THR A 76 27.91 -4.56 18.45
N VAL A 77 28.37 -3.83 17.43
CA VAL A 77 27.99 -4.01 16.02
C VAL A 77 29.25 -4.37 15.25
N ASP A 78 29.25 -5.52 14.58
CA ASP A 78 30.42 -6.08 13.90
C ASP A 78 31.67 -6.14 14.81
N GLY A 79 31.44 -6.47 16.09
CA GLY A 79 32.47 -6.53 17.13
C GLY A 79 32.93 -5.18 17.69
N THR A 80 32.42 -4.05 17.16
CA THR A 80 32.75 -2.71 17.65
C THR A 80 31.71 -2.24 18.68
N PRO A 81 32.10 -1.87 19.92
CA PRO A 81 31.16 -1.38 20.92
C PRO A 81 30.46 -0.08 20.50
N ILE A 82 29.17 0.04 20.79
CA ILE A 82 28.39 1.27 20.63
C ILE A 82 28.15 1.95 21.98
N THR A 83 27.82 3.24 21.96
CA THR A 83 27.41 3.99 23.15
C THR A 83 25.89 4.08 23.22
N GLY A 84 25.32 3.71 24.36
CA GLY A 84 23.87 3.73 24.57
C GLY A 84 23.16 2.50 23.99
N THR A 85 21.84 2.63 23.79
CA THR A 85 20.96 1.51 23.39
C THR A 85 20.50 1.60 21.94
N THR A 86 21.06 2.54 21.18
CA THR A 86 20.71 2.82 19.79
C THR A 86 21.98 3.13 19.00
N THR A 87 21.97 2.83 17.71
CA THR A 87 23.05 3.24 16.81
C THR A 87 22.53 3.54 15.42
N LEU A 88 23.18 4.48 14.73
CA LEU A 88 23.03 4.63 13.28
C LEU A 88 23.76 3.46 12.61
N LEU A 89 23.05 2.67 11.82
CA LEU A 89 23.67 1.64 10.98
C LEU A 89 24.05 2.23 9.64
N THR A 90 25.30 2.00 9.24
CA THR A 90 25.84 2.49 7.98
C THR A 90 26.52 1.38 7.17
N GLY A 91 26.46 1.52 5.85
CA GLY A 91 27.04 0.60 4.89
C GLY A 91 26.18 -0.64 4.69
N VAL A 92 25.78 -0.89 3.44
CA VAL A 92 24.98 -2.04 3.01
C VAL A 92 25.63 -3.37 3.42
N GLY A 93 24.80 -4.33 3.78
CA GLY A 93 25.18 -5.68 4.18
C GLY A 93 24.62 -6.06 5.54
N THR A 94 24.84 -7.30 5.93
CA THR A 94 24.39 -7.82 7.23
C THR A 94 25.33 -7.33 8.35
N LYS A 95 24.74 -6.73 9.38
CA LYS A 95 25.41 -6.29 10.61
C LYS A 95 25.16 -7.29 11.72
N ALA A 96 26.22 -7.82 12.31
CA ALA A 96 26.12 -8.77 13.42
C ALA A 96 26.14 -7.99 14.75
N VAL A 97 25.06 -8.09 15.52
CA VAL A 97 24.91 -7.42 16.82
C VAL A 97 24.93 -8.43 17.95
N GLN A 98 25.73 -8.16 18.97
CA GLN A 98 25.79 -8.94 20.21
C GLN A 98 25.83 -8.01 21.42
N ALA A 99 25.41 -8.50 22.57
CA ALA A 99 25.54 -7.80 23.83
C ALA A 99 26.28 -8.67 24.86
N THR A 100 27.07 -8.02 25.71
CA THR A 100 27.71 -8.65 26.87
C THR A 100 27.19 -8.01 28.14
N LEU A 101 26.69 -8.82 29.08
CA LEU A 101 26.25 -8.39 30.41
C LEU A 101 27.08 -9.16 31.45
N GLY A 102 28.05 -8.48 32.07
CA GLY A 102 29.03 -9.15 32.92
C GLY A 102 29.94 -10.07 32.11
N THR A 103 29.88 -11.37 32.37
CA THR A 103 30.64 -12.42 31.65
C THR A 103 29.81 -13.15 30.59
N GLU A 104 28.50 -12.89 30.55
CA GLU A 104 27.57 -13.58 29.67
C GLU A 104 27.42 -12.81 28.36
N THR A 105 27.45 -13.54 27.23
CA THR A 105 27.21 -12.99 25.90
C THR A 105 25.83 -13.43 25.41
N SER A 106 25.12 -12.51 24.77
CA SER A 106 23.79 -12.78 24.19
C SER A 106 23.86 -13.67 22.94
N ASN A 107 22.69 -13.99 22.39
CA ASN A 107 22.56 -14.37 20.99
C ASN A 107 23.12 -13.28 20.06
N THR A 108 23.50 -13.68 18.84
CA THR A 108 23.77 -12.77 17.73
C THR A 108 22.46 -12.41 17.03
N VAL A 109 22.20 -11.12 16.86
CA VAL A 109 21.13 -10.59 16.02
C VAL A 109 21.74 -10.06 14.74
N ASN A 110 21.30 -10.58 13.59
CA ASN A 110 21.71 -10.09 12.29
C ASN A 110 20.71 -9.05 11.78
N ILE A 111 21.21 -7.92 11.30
CA ILE A 111 20.40 -6.86 10.71
C ILE A 111 20.86 -6.62 9.29
N ASP A 112 19.96 -6.76 8.32
CA ASP A 112 20.26 -6.46 6.92
C ASP A 112 20.10 -4.96 6.65
N VAL A 113 21.20 -4.30 6.31
CA VAL A 113 21.20 -2.91 5.85
C VAL A 113 21.17 -2.89 4.33
N ILE A 114 20.16 -2.24 3.74
CA ILE A 114 19.94 -2.23 2.28
C ILE A 114 19.80 -0.81 1.73
N THR A 115 19.91 -0.66 0.42
CA THR A 115 19.36 0.50 -0.30
C THR A 115 17.92 0.20 -0.72
N PRO A 116 17.08 1.22 -0.97
CA PRO A 116 15.78 1.01 -1.59
C PRO A 116 15.90 0.20 -2.88
N SER A 117 15.09 -0.86 -3.01
CA SER A 117 15.16 -1.76 -4.16
C SER A 117 14.26 -1.32 -5.32
N TYR A 118 13.23 -0.52 -5.04
CA TYR A 118 12.17 -0.22 -6.01
C TYR A 118 12.14 1.26 -6.38
N THR A 119 11.89 1.59 -7.66
CA THR A 119 11.60 2.97 -8.04
C THR A 119 10.26 3.39 -7.47
N THR A 120 10.24 4.55 -6.81
CA THR A 120 9.01 5.20 -6.36
C THR A 120 8.19 5.65 -7.55
N LYS A 121 6.91 5.26 -7.56
CA LYS A 121 5.95 5.62 -8.60
C LYS A 121 4.71 6.25 -7.94
N GLY A 122 4.03 7.11 -8.69
CA GLY A 122 2.84 7.84 -8.23
C GLY A 122 1.59 7.48 -9.02
N LEU A 123 0.43 7.61 -8.40
CA LEU A 123 -0.88 7.37 -9.01
C LEU A 123 -1.71 8.66 -9.05
N ILE A 124 -2.32 8.93 -10.20
CA ILE A 124 -3.35 9.94 -10.40
C ILE A 124 -4.67 9.21 -10.71
N GLU A 125 -5.68 9.36 -9.86
CA GLU A 125 -7.05 8.95 -10.17
C GLU A 125 -7.84 10.18 -10.67
N ASP A 126 -8.10 10.26 -11.98
CA ASP A 126 -8.84 11.34 -12.67
C ASP A 126 -10.34 11.03 -12.74
N TYR A 127 -11.15 11.78 -12.01
CA TYR A 127 -12.61 11.71 -12.05
C TYR A 127 -13.12 12.65 -13.13
N THR A 128 -13.62 12.07 -14.23
CA THR A 128 -13.79 12.77 -15.50
C THR A 128 -15.08 12.38 -16.23
N GLY A 129 -15.30 12.91 -17.43
CA GLY A 129 -16.38 12.51 -18.33
C GLY A 129 -16.30 13.22 -19.68
N ALA A 130 -16.72 12.55 -20.76
CA ALA A 130 -16.64 13.07 -22.12
C ALA A 130 -17.42 14.39 -22.32
N GLY A 131 -18.53 14.57 -21.61
CA GLY A 131 -19.32 15.80 -21.64
C GLY A 131 -18.81 16.93 -20.71
N CYS A 132 -17.77 16.68 -19.91
CA CYS A 132 -17.26 17.64 -18.94
C CYS A 132 -16.32 18.66 -19.60
N GLY A 133 -16.79 19.89 -19.81
CA GLY A 133 -15.99 20.91 -20.51
C GLY A 133 -14.68 21.31 -19.82
N TRP A 134 -14.58 21.19 -18.50
CA TRP A 134 -13.35 21.53 -17.78
C TRP A 134 -12.37 20.36 -17.65
N CYS A 135 -12.81 19.13 -17.91
CA CYS A 135 -12.00 17.92 -17.75
C CYS A 135 -10.74 17.85 -18.62
N PRO A 136 -10.68 18.45 -19.84
CA PRO A 136 -9.44 18.52 -20.61
C PRO A 136 -8.24 19.12 -19.87
N ARG A 137 -8.43 19.92 -18.80
CA ARG A 137 -7.31 20.42 -18.01
C ARG A 137 -6.56 19.31 -17.27
N VAL A 138 -7.27 18.29 -16.78
CA VAL A 138 -6.63 17.17 -16.05
C VAL A 138 -5.93 16.25 -17.04
N SER A 139 -6.58 15.94 -18.17
CA SER A 139 -5.94 15.18 -19.24
C SER A 139 -4.67 15.88 -19.75
N GLN A 140 -4.70 17.20 -19.95
CA GLN A 140 -3.50 17.96 -20.29
C GLN A 140 -2.46 17.92 -19.16
N GLY A 141 -2.89 18.04 -17.90
CA GLY A 141 -2.00 17.94 -16.75
C GLY A 141 -1.25 16.61 -16.69
N ILE A 142 -1.91 15.48 -17.00
CA ILE A 142 -1.27 14.16 -17.06
C ILE A 142 -0.19 14.14 -18.14
N LEU A 143 -0.48 14.67 -19.34
CA LEU A 143 0.51 14.80 -20.41
C LEU A 143 1.70 15.66 -19.99
N ASP A 144 1.45 16.78 -19.30
CA ASP A 144 2.50 17.68 -18.82
C ASP A 144 3.37 17.02 -17.73
N VAL A 145 2.77 16.20 -16.86
CA VAL A 145 3.51 15.38 -15.89
C VAL A 145 4.39 14.38 -16.61
N HIS A 146 3.86 13.62 -17.57
CA HIS A 146 4.63 12.64 -18.35
C HIS A 146 5.77 13.28 -19.17
N ALA A 147 5.61 14.54 -19.58
CA ALA A 147 6.65 15.29 -20.28
C ALA A 147 7.75 15.85 -19.36
N ALA A 148 7.55 15.85 -18.03
CA ALA A 148 8.52 16.34 -17.07
C ALA A 148 9.54 15.25 -16.67
N SER A 149 10.65 15.67 -16.03
CA SER A 149 11.67 14.72 -15.54
C SER A 149 11.06 13.76 -14.53
N ASN A 150 11.33 12.46 -14.70
CA ASN A 150 10.78 11.34 -13.91
C ASN A 150 9.26 11.16 -14.05
N GLY A 151 8.61 11.90 -14.96
CA GLY A 151 7.18 11.84 -15.21
C GLY A 151 6.68 10.47 -15.65
N GLU A 152 7.55 9.66 -16.26
CA GLU A 152 7.29 8.28 -16.66
C GLU A 152 6.99 7.33 -15.47
N ASN A 153 7.32 7.75 -14.25
CA ASN A 153 7.01 7.03 -13.00
C ASN A 153 5.67 7.45 -12.39
N VAL A 154 4.88 8.30 -13.06
CA VAL A 154 3.53 8.67 -12.61
C VAL A 154 2.50 8.04 -13.55
N TYR A 155 1.63 7.19 -13.01
CA TYR A 155 0.55 6.55 -13.74
C TYR A 155 -0.79 7.22 -13.47
N ALA A 156 -1.69 7.12 -14.43
CA ALA A 156 -3.04 7.65 -14.32
C ALA A 156 -4.08 6.53 -14.43
N VAL A 157 -5.27 6.81 -13.90
CA VAL A 157 -6.51 6.04 -14.11
C VAL A 157 -7.62 7.05 -14.33
N ALA A 158 -8.34 6.93 -15.44
CA ALA A 158 -9.49 7.78 -15.76
C ALA A 158 -10.80 7.08 -15.37
N ILE A 159 -11.53 7.66 -14.43
CA ILE A 159 -12.81 7.19 -13.91
C ILE A 159 -13.92 8.04 -14.53
N HIS A 160 -14.56 7.50 -15.58
CA HIS A 160 -15.55 8.22 -16.37
C HIS A 160 -16.96 8.21 -15.76
N ASN A 161 -17.63 9.36 -15.83
CA ASN A 161 -18.97 9.64 -15.33
C ASN A 161 -19.88 10.22 -16.45
N PRO A 162 -21.09 9.67 -16.68
CA PRO A 162 -22.05 10.11 -17.70
C PRO A 162 -23.01 11.22 -17.20
N VAL A 163 -22.70 11.93 -16.12
CA VAL A 163 -23.56 13.03 -15.60
C VAL A 163 -23.71 14.18 -16.61
N PHE A 164 -22.78 14.29 -17.56
CA PHE A 164 -22.78 15.30 -18.62
C PHE A 164 -23.36 14.82 -19.96
N GLY A 165 -23.93 13.61 -20.00
CA GLY A 165 -24.47 13.00 -21.21
C GLY A 165 -23.98 11.57 -21.43
N PRO A 166 -24.35 10.92 -22.54
CA PRO A 166 -23.88 9.58 -22.86
C PRO A 166 -22.35 9.52 -22.86
N ASP A 167 -21.79 8.63 -22.05
CA ASP A 167 -20.36 8.38 -21.97
C ASP A 167 -20.12 6.86 -22.05
N PRO A 168 -19.60 6.34 -23.17
CA PRO A 168 -19.39 4.90 -23.37
C PRO A 168 -18.29 4.32 -22.48
N MET A 169 -17.51 5.17 -21.80
CA MET A 169 -16.39 4.79 -20.93
C MET A 169 -16.81 4.69 -19.47
N THR A 170 -18.09 4.90 -19.15
CA THR A 170 -18.60 4.92 -17.78
C THR A 170 -18.22 3.65 -17.00
N PHE A 171 -17.55 3.84 -15.86
CA PHE A 171 -17.29 2.77 -14.91
C PHE A 171 -18.49 2.58 -13.97
N ALA A 172 -19.03 1.36 -13.89
CA ALA A 172 -20.28 1.09 -13.17
C ALA A 172 -20.20 1.38 -11.66
N GLN A 173 -19.06 1.11 -11.03
CA GLN A 173 -18.88 1.29 -9.58
C GLN A 173 -18.23 2.63 -9.21
N ARG A 174 -18.11 3.57 -10.15
CA ARG A 174 -17.45 4.87 -9.91
C ARG A 174 -18.01 5.62 -8.70
N SER A 175 -19.30 5.51 -8.43
CA SER A 175 -19.96 6.26 -7.35
C SER A 175 -19.47 5.81 -5.98
N VAL A 176 -18.95 4.59 -5.86
CA VAL A 176 -18.32 4.09 -4.64
C VAL A 176 -17.00 4.83 -4.38
N LEU A 177 -16.18 5.01 -5.42
CA LEU A 177 -14.94 5.79 -5.35
C LEU A 177 -15.24 7.28 -5.11
N GLU A 178 -16.16 7.85 -5.89
CA GLU A 178 -16.58 9.26 -5.76
C GLU A 178 -17.02 9.58 -4.33
N ASN A 179 -17.87 8.74 -3.73
CA ASN A 179 -18.34 8.94 -2.36
C ASN A 179 -17.21 8.79 -1.33
N HIS A 180 -16.30 7.84 -1.53
CA HIS A 180 -15.20 7.60 -0.59
C HIS A 180 -14.21 8.76 -0.56
N PHE A 181 -13.85 9.29 -1.74
CA PHE A 181 -12.90 10.40 -1.86
C PHE A 181 -13.57 11.79 -1.84
N GLY A 182 -14.88 11.86 -1.60
CA GLY A 182 -15.61 13.13 -1.50
C GLY A 182 -15.66 13.93 -2.81
N ILE A 183 -15.71 13.24 -3.95
CA ILE A 183 -15.77 13.86 -5.28
C ILE A 183 -17.16 14.44 -5.53
N ASN A 184 -17.25 15.76 -5.44
CA ASN A 184 -18.52 16.50 -5.57
C ASN A 184 -18.62 17.33 -6.86
N GLY A 185 -17.59 17.29 -7.71
CA GLY A 185 -17.53 18.05 -8.97
C GLY A 185 -16.55 17.44 -9.95
N TYR A 186 -16.61 17.90 -11.20
CA TYR A 186 -15.75 17.42 -12.28
C TYR A 186 -15.08 18.60 -13.01
N PRO A 187 -13.81 18.45 -13.44
CA PRO A 187 -12.94 17.35 -13.03
C PRO A 187 -12.49 17.51 -11.57
N SER A 188 -12.22 16.38 -10.94
CA SER A 188 -11.41 16.27 -9.73
C SER A 188 -10.39 15.16 -9.97
N ALA A 189 -9.19 15.30 -9.42
CA ALA A 189 -8.19 14.24 -9.49
C ALA A 189 -7.54 14.04 -8.12
N VAL A 190 -7.23 12.81 -7.77
CA VAL A 190 -6.65 12.45 -6.46
C VAL A 190 -5.27 11.86 -6.67
N LEU A 191 -4.28 12.38 -5.96
CA LEU A 191 -2.89 11.97 -5.99
C LEU A 191 -2.64 10.96 -4.87
N ASN A 192 -2.16 9.76 -5.21
CA ASN A 192 -1.87 8.65 -4.28
C ASN A 192 -2.99 8.37 -3.27
N ARG A 193 -4.25 8.64 -3.61
CA ARG A 193 -5.42 8.55 -2.71
C ARG A 193 -5.35 9.41 -1.44
N ASP A 194 -4.40 10.34 -1.39
CA ASP A 194 -4.07 11.13 -0.19
C ASP A 194 -4.60 12.57 -0.29
N GLN A 195 -4.44 13.21 -1.46
CA GLN A 195 -4.78 14.62 -1.65
C GLN A 195 -5.37 14.91 -3.02
N GLU A 196 -6.24 15.93 -3.11
CA GLU A 196 -6.71 16.45 -4.38
C GLU A 196 -5.58 17.13 -5.16
N TRP A 197 -5.55 16.90 -6.47
CA TRP A 197 -4.64 17.57 -7.38
C TRP A 197 -5.14 18.97 -7.70
N ASN A 198 -4.39 19.99 -7.31
CA ASN A 198 -4.81 21.37 -7.46
C ASN A 198 -4.64 21.85 -8.91
N ALA A 199 -5.64 22.59 -9.38
CA ALA A 199 -5.52 23.37 -10.59
C ALA A 199 -4.54 24.54 -10.38
N ALA A 200 -3.58 24.71 -11.29
CA ALA A 200 -2.72 25.90 -11.32
C ALA A 200 -3.41 27.09 -12.00
N SER A 201 -4.37 26.82 -12.88
CA SER A 201 -5.26 27.79 -13.52
C SER A 201 -6.51 27.07 -14.05
N ASN A 202 -7.40 27.78 -14.75
CA ASN A 202 -8.54 27.16 -15.43
C ASN A 202 -8.15 26.12 -16.50
N HIS A 203 -6.90 26.13 -16.97
CA HIS A 203 -6.44 25.32 -18.10
C HIS A 203 -5.40 24.26 -17.73
N ASN A 204 -4.70 24.45 -16.61
CA ASN A 204 -3.51 23.67 -16.27
C ASN A 204 -3.60 23.14 -14.84
N MET A 205 -3.07 21.94 -14.62
CA MET A 205 -2.87 21.37 -13.29
C MET A 205 -1.50 21.75 -12.70
N ASN A 206 -1.36 21.65 -11.39
CA ASN A 206 -0.08 21.85 -10.72
C ASN A 206 0.83 20.63 -10.90
N VAL A 207 1.61 20.60 -11.99
CA VAL A 207 2.51 19.49 -12.35
C VAL A 207 3.47 19.12 -11.21
N GLN A 208 4.03 20.12 -10.50
CA GLN A 208 4.97 19.86 -9.41
C GLN A 208 4.34 19.15 -8.22
N GLN A 209 3.03 19.35 -7.97
CA GLN A 209 2.32 18.61 -6.93
C GLN A 209 2.28 17.12 -7.25
N ALA A 210 2.00 16.73 -8.50
CA ALA A 210 2.00 15.33 -8.91
C ALA A 210 3.42 14.73 -8.86
N LEU A 211 4.43 15.44 -9.36
CA LEU A 211 5.83 14.98 -9.29
C LEU A 211 6.35 14.83 -7.86
N SER A 212 5.80 15.58 -6.89
CA SER A 212 6.20 15.46 -5.49
C SER A 212 5.89 14.10 -4.87
N MET A 213 4.98 13.31 -5.47
CA MET A 213 4.73 11.91 -5.07
C MET A 213 5.99 11.03 -5.21
N LEU A 214 6.93 11.42 -6.08
CA LEU A 214 8.17 10.67 -6.33
C LEU A 214 9.27 10.95 -5.29
N ASN A 215 9.05 11.91 -4.38
CA ASN A 215 10.05 12.32 -3.39
C ASN A 215 10.08 11.42 -2.14
N SER A 216 9.17 10.46 -2.02
CA SER A 216 9.19 9.43 -0.98
C SER A 216 9.96 8.20 -1.45
N THR A 217 10.43 7.39 -0.50
CA THR A 217 10.98 6.07 -0.80
C THR A 217 9.88 5.02 -0.76
N ALA A 218 9.62 4.35 -1.87
CA ALA A 218 8.72 3.20 -1.89
C ALA A 218 9.36 2.02 -1.15
N GLN A 219 8.63 1.48 -0.17
CA GLN A 219 9.07 0.32 0.62
C GLN A 219 8.57 -1.02 0.05
N VAL A 220 7.78 -0.94 -1.02
CA VAL A 220 7.25 -2.10 -1.73
C VAL A 220 7.39 -1.88 -3.23
N GLY A 221 7.59 -2.96 -3.97
CA GLY A 221 7.58 -2.99 -5.42
C GLY A 221 6.46 -3.87 -5.92
N LEU A 222 6.03 -3.67 -7.17
CA LEU A 222 5.07 -4.54 -7.82
C LEU A 222 5.59 -5.08 -9.15
N ALA A 223 5.31 -6.36 -9.40
CA ALA A 223 5.50 -7.01 -10.68
C ALA A 223 4.14 -7.53 -11.19
N ILE A 224 3.93 -7.51 -12.50
CA ILE A 224 2.68 -7.90 -13.15
C ILE A 224 3.00 -8.83 -14.31
N ASP A 225 2.55 -10.07 -14.22
CA ASP A 225 2.53 -11.01 -15.33
C ASP A 225 1.08 -11.31 -15.71
N SER A 226 0.74 -11.26 -17.00
CA SER A 226 -0.65 -11.42 -17.42
C SER A 226 -0.81 -12.14 -18.75
N ASN A 227 -1.97 -12.76 -18.90
CA ASN A 227 -2.40 -13.38 -20.14
C ASN A 227 -3.90 -13.17 -20.37
N VAL A 228 -4.33 -13.36 -21.61
CA VAL A 228 -5.73 -13.30 -21.99
C VAL A 228 -6.21 -14.65 -22.49
N SER A 229 -7.38 -15.07 -22.03
CA SER A 229 -8.10 -16.22 -22.53
C SER A 229 -9.55 -15.82 -22.83
N GLY A 230 -9.86 -15.65 -24.12
CA GLY A 230 -11.15 -15.11 -24.54
C GLY A 230 -11.35 -13.67 -24.05
N SER A 231 -12.41 -13.42 -23.27
CA SER A 231 -12.70 -12.13 -22.63
C SER A 231 -12.19 -12.00 -21.19
N THR A 232 -11.44 -13.00 -20.72
CA THR A 232 -10.91 -13.05 -19.36
C THR A 232 -9.43 -12.71 -19.37
N VAL A 233 -9.06 -11.69 -18.59
CA VAL A 233 -7.68 -11.34 -18.30
C VAL A 233 -7.30 -12.01 -17.00
N ASN A 234 -6.23 -12.81 -17.03
CA ASN A 234 -5.63 -13.41 -15.84
C ASN A 234 -4.34 -12.66 -15.52
N ALA A 235 -4.14 -12.31 -14.26
CA ALA A 235 -2.97 -11.59 -13.79
C ALA A 235 -2.36 -12.29 -12.58
N THR A 236 -1.05 -12.49 -12.60
CA THR A 236 -0.25 -12.80 -11.42
C THR A 236 0.46 -11.52 -11.01
N ILE A 237 0.06 -10.97 -9.87
CA ILE A 237 0.65 -9.76 -9.31
C ILE A 237 1.50 -10.14 -8.11
N LYS A 238 2.73 -9.66 -8.08
CA LYS A 238 3.62 -9.82 -6.94
C LYS A 238 3.82 -8.50 -6.24
N VAL A 239 3.93 -8.55 -4.92
CA VAL A 239 4.34 -7.42 -4.08
C VAL A 239 5.61 -7.83 -3.35
N GLY A 240 6.72 -7.15 -3.64
CA GLY A 240 7.98 -7.35 -2.95
C GLY A 240 8.14 -6.33 -1.83
N PHE A 241 8.74 -6.72 -0.71
CA PHE A 241 8.88 -5.88 0.48
C PHE A 241 10.35 -5.60 0.77
N ASP A 242 10.75 -4.33 0.79
CA ASP A 242 12.09 -3.97 1.26
C ASP A 242 12.23 -4.18 2.76
N LEU A 243 11.20 -3.80 3.51
CA LEU A 243 11.13 -3.79 4.98
C LEU A 243 9.83 -4.44 5.45
N ASP A 244 9.76 -4.83 6.73
CA ASP A 244 8.50 -5.28 7.34
C ASP A 244 7.43 -4.19 7.25
N GLN A 245 6.24 -4.58 6.80
CA GLN A 245 5.07 -3.72 6.63
C GLN A 245 3.88 -4.27 7.43
N SER A 246 2.82 -3.48 7.52
CA SER A 246 1.58 -3.94 8.16
C SER A 246 0.36 -3.23 7.58
N GLY A 247 -0.75 -3.96 7.49
CA GLY A 247 -2.03 -3.38 7.09
C GLY A 247 -2.13 -3.04 5.61
N LEU A 248 -1.18 -3.49 4.79
CA LEU A 248 -1.20 -3.25 3.36
C LEU A 248 -2.31 -4.04 2.65
N LYS A 249 -2.87 -3.44 1.60
CA LYS A 249 -3.85 -4.05 0.71
C LYS A 249 -3.43 -3.88 -0.74
N LEU A 250 -3.75 -4.86 -1.58
CA LEU A 250 -3.51 -4.83 -3.02
C LEU A 250 -4.77 -4.38 -3.76
N VAL A 251 -4.65 -3.37 -4.61
CA VAL A 251 -5.67 -2.96 -5.56
C VAL A 251 -5.17 -3.25 -6.98
N ALA A 252 -6.03 -3.79 -7.84
CA ALA A 252 -5.70 -3.98 -9.25
C ALA A 252 -6.89 -3.70 -10.17
N PHE A 253 -6.64 -2.96 -11.24
CA PHE A 253 -7.63 -2.52 -12.22
C PHE A 253 -7.22 -2.89 -13.65
N LEU A 254 -8.23 -3.15 -14.49
CA LEU A 254 -8.08 -3.25 -15.94
C LEU A 254 -8.41 -1.89 -16.56
N LEU A 255 -7.48 -1.38 -17.37
CA LEU A 255 -7.59 -0.12 -18.08
C LEU A 255 -7.71 -0.36 -19.58
N GLU A 256 -8.31 0.60 -20.30
CA GLU A 256 -8.35 0.64 -21.76
C GLU A 256 -7.82 1.97 -22.28
N ASN A 257 -6.97 1.89 -23.30
CA ASN A 257 -6.33 3.02 -23.97
C ASN A 257 -6.93 3.23 -25.38
N GLY A 258 -6.64 4.38 -25.99
CA GLY A 258 -6.91 4.61 -27.40
C GLY A 258 -8.40 4.80 -27.78
N ILE A 259 -9.29 5.05 -26.81
CA ILE A 259 -10.73 5.18 -27.10
C ILE A 259 -10.98 6.55 -27.74
N VAL A 260 -11.29 6.58 -29.03
CA VAL A 260 -11.61 7.82 -29.75
C VAL A 260 -13.07 8.20 -29.52
N TYR A 261 -13.30 9.29 -28.79
CA TYR A 261 -14.65 9.81 -28.52
C TYR A 261 -14.62 11.35 -28.36
N PRO A 262 -15.66 12.10 -28.76
CA PRO A 262 -15.66 13.56 -28.63
C PRO A 262 -15.65 14.04 -27.17
N GLN A 263 -14.74 14.95 -26.83
CA GLN A 263 -14.61 15.56 -25.51
C GLN A 263 -15.09 17.03 -25.54
N THR A 264 -16.00 17.41 -24.66
CA THR A 264 -16.38 18.83 -24.47
C THR A 264 -15.21 19.61 -23.87
N ASN A 265 -14.98 20.85 -24.30
CA ASN A 265 -13.82 21.62 -23.89
C ASN A 265 -14.12 23.11 -23.66
N TYR A 266 -13.85 23.58 -22.45
CA TYR A 266 -13.94 24.98 -22.02
C TYR A 266 -12.55 25.57 -21.75
N THR A 267 -11.49 24.79 -21.99
CA THR A 267 -10.10 25.20 -21.82
C THR A 267 -9.52 25.72 -23.14
N ASN A 268 -8.30 26.26 -23.11
CA ASN A 268 -7.54 26.57 -24.31
C ASN A 268 -6.71 25.38 -24.84
N ASN A 269 -6.75 24.22 -24.16
CA ASN A 269 -6.07 23.00 -24.59
C ASN A 269 -6.69 22.49 -25.90
N TRP A 270 -5.93 21.74 -26.69
CA TRP A 270 -6.31 21.32 -28.05
C TRP A 270 -6.78 22.49 -28.95
N GLY A 271 -6.17 23.67 -28.78
CA GLY A 271 -6.51 24.86 -29.56
C GLY A 271 -7.85 25.51 -29.20
N GLY A 272 -8.46 25.12 -28.07
CA GLY A 272 -9.72 25.70 -27.59
C GLY A 272 -10.96 25.31 -28.39
N VAL A 273 -10.87 24.27 -29.23
CA VAL A 273 -12.02 23.74 -29.98
C VAL A 273 -12.97 22.98 -29.05
N SER A 274 -14.27 23.06 -29.30
CA SER A 274 -15.29 22.31 -28.56
C SER A 274 -16.44 21.83 -29.45
N PRO A 275 -16.77 20.52 -29.45
CA PRO A 275 -15.99 19.46 -28.83
C PRO A 275 -14.65 19.22 -29.53
N ILE A 276 -13.70 18.60 -28.84
CA ILE A 276 -12.52 18.00 -29.46
C ILE A 276 -13.00 16.68 -30.11
N THR A 277 -13.27 16.71 -31.41
CA THR A 277 -14.01 15.63 -32.11
C THR A 277 -13.34 14.26 -32.05
N ASN A 278 -12.01 14.20 -32.16
CA ASN A 278 -11.23 12.97 -32.17
C ASN A 278 -10.32 12.91 -30.93
N PHE A 279 -10.89 13.16 -29.75
CA PHE A 279 -10.14 13.05 -28.51
C PHE A 279 -9.86 11.57 -28.21
N GLU A 280 -8.61 11.27 -27.88
CA GLU A 280 -8.18 9.93 -27.50
C GLU A 280 -8.18 9.82 -25.97
N HIS A 281 -9.08 8.98 -25.44
CA HIS A 281 -9.15 8.68 -24.02
C HIS A 281 -8.24 7.49 -23.70
N ASN A 282 -7.36 7.70 -22.73
CA ASN A 282 -6.37 6.74 -22.25
C ASN A 282 -6.58 6.43 -20.77
N ASP A 283 -5.99 5.32 -20.31
CA ASP A 283 -6.03 4.86 -18.94
C ASP A 283 -7.46 4.70 -18.35
N VAL A 284 -8.45 4.42 -19.21
CA VAL A 284 -9.87 4.37 -18.83
C VAL A 284 -10.14 3.13 -17.97
N LEU A 285 -10.64 3.33 -16.74
CA LEU A 285 -11.01 2.23 -15.84
C LEU A 285 -12.19 1.43 -16.38
N ARG A 286 -11.98 0.13 -16.63
CA ARG A 286 -13.01 -0.78 -17.13
C ARG A 286 -13.54 -1.73 -16.07
N THR A 287 -12.63 -2.38 -15.35
CA THR A 287 -12.97 -3.44 -14.40
C THR A 287 -12.00 -3.45 -13.22
N SER A 288 -12.49 -3.81 -12.04
CA SER A 288 -11.64 -4.08 -10.88
C SER A 288 -11.37 -5.59 -10.75
N PHE A 289 -10.11 -5.96 -10.49
CA PHE A 289 -9.72 -7.34 -10.16
C PHE A 289 -9.91 -7.66 -8.67
N THR A 290 -9.79 -6.65 -7.81
CA THR A 290 -9.89 -6.72 -6.35
C THR A 290 -11.08 -5.89 -5.86
N ASP A 291 -11.29 -5.81 -4.54
CA ASP A 291 -12.05 -4.70 -3.97
C ASP A 291 -11.46 -3.34 -4.40
N LEU A 292 -12.30 -2.31 -4.56
CA LEU A 292 -11.89 -0.97 -5.00
C LEU A 292 -10.94 -0.28 -4.01
N PHE A 293 -10.99 -0.69 -2.74
CA PHE A 293 -10.12 -0.24 -1.65
C PHE A 293 -9.09 -1.30 -1.23
N GLY A 294 -9.03 -2.39 -1.99
CA GLY A 294 -7.98 -3.38 -1.96
C GLY A 294 -8.29 -4.63 -1.15
N ASP A 295 -7.74 -5.73 -1.63
CA ASP A 295 -7.76 -7.02 -0.94
C ASP A 295 -6.59 -7.07 0.06
N ALA A 296 -6.84 -7.54 1.28
CA ALA A 296 -5.82 -7.56 2.32
C ALA A 296 -4.65 -8.50 1.95
N ILE A 297 -3.42 -7.98 2.05
CA ILE A 297 -2.23 -8.83 2.00
C ILE A 297 -2.10 -9.50 3.38
N PRO A 298 -1.97 -10.84 3.49
CA PRO A 298 -1.85 -11.52 4.78
C PRO A 298 -0.71 -10.94 5.63
N ALA A 299 -0.96 -10.70 6.91
CA ALA A 299 -0.03 -10.01 7.80
C ALA A 299 1.32 -10.75 7.94
N ASP A 300 1.30 -12.08 7.87
CA ASP A 300 2.47 -12.95 7.90
C ASP A 300 3.27 -12.97 6.58
N GLN A 301 2.76 -12.33 5.52
CA GLN A 301 3.42 -12.22 4.22
C GLN A 301 3.92 -10.80 3.92
N GLN A 302 3.75 -9.85 4.84
CA GLN A 302 4.25 -8.46 4.73
C GLN A 302 5.64 -8.32 5.38
N VAL A 303 6.54 -9.27 5.10
CA VAL A 303 7.85 -9.40 5.74
C VAL A 303 8.95 -8.90 4.83
N GLY A 304 9.87 -8.09 5.35
CA GLY A 304 10.99 -7.53 4.58
C GLY A 304 11.87 -8.63 3.96
N GLY A 305 12.24 -8.44 2.69
CA GLY A 305 13.00 -9.41 1.90
C GLY A 305 12.17 -10.55 1.30
N THR A 306 10.84 -10.51 1.40
CA THR A 306 9.94 -11.54 0.85
C THR A 306 9.03 -10.97 -0.25
N GLU A 307 8.29 -11.87 -0.92
CA GLU A 307 7.27 -11.54 -1.92
C GLU A 307 5.92 -12.15 -1.54
N TYR A 308 4.87 -11.35 -1.67
CA TYR A 308 3.48 -11.82 -1.74
C TYR A 308 3.08 -12.03 -3.21
N THR A 309 2.29 -13.06 -3.50
CA THR A 309 1.78 -13.32 -4.86
C THR A 309 0.27 -13.51 -4.85
N ALA A 310 -0.43 -12.81 -5.73
CA ALA A 310 -1.87 -12.95 -5.97
C ALA A 310 -2.13 -13.34 -7.43
N THR A 311 -2.96 -14.35 -7.65
CA THR A 311 -3.48 -14.68 -8.98
C THR A 311 -4.94 -14.24 -9.05
N LEU A 312 -5.21 -13.29 -9.94
CA LEU A 312 -6.49 -12.61 -10.08
C LEU A 312 -7.03 -12.80 -11.51
N SER A 313 -8.34 -12.68 -11.66
CA SER A 313 -8.98 -12.69 -12.97
C SER A 313 -10.10 -11.67 -13.04
N ALA A 314 -10.19 -10.96 -14.15
CA ALA A 314 -11.30 -10.07 -14.45
C ALA A 314 -11.84 -10.36 -15.85
N THR A 315 -13.14 -10.18 -16.03
CA THR A 315 -13.79 -10.27 -17.34
C THR A 315 -14.23 -8.88 -17.75
N SER A 316 -13.95 -8.51 -19.00
CA SER A 316 -14.43 -7.27 -19.60
C SER A 316 -15.06 -7.57 -20.96
N SER A 317 -16.23 -6.98 -21.22
CA SER A 317 -16.84 -7.03 -22.54
C SER A 317 -16.16 -6.01 -23.46
N GLY A 318 -15.34 -6.51 -24.38
CA GLY A 318 -14.61 -5.73 -25.37
C GLY A 318 -13.60 -6.63 -26.08
N VAL A 319 -13.46 -6.50 -27.40
CA VAL A 319 -12.64 -7.40 -28.23
C VAL A 319 -11.22 -6.86 -28.43
N ASN A 320 -10.86 -5.76 -27.77
CA ASN A 320 -9.59 -5.09 -28.03
C ASN A 320 -8.58 -5.29 -26.89
N THR A 321 -7.93 -6.44 -26.89
CA THR A 321 -6.90 -6.78 -25.90
C THR A 321 -5.59 -6.04 -26.14
N THR A 322 -5.36 -5.43 -27.31
CA THR A 322 -4.08 -4.76 -27.61
C THR A 322 -3.94 -3.41 -26.92
N ASP A 323 -5.05 -2.83 -26.48
CA ASP A 323 -5.08 -1.50 -25.89
C ASP A 323 -5.37 -1.57 -24.37
N TRP A 324 -5.28 -2.77 -23.78
CA TRP A 324 -5.51 -2.97 -22.35
C TRP A 324 -4.22 -2.95 -21.54
N ASP A 325 -4.28 -2.25 -20.41
CA ASP A 325 -3.26 -2.29 -19.37
C ASP A 325 -3.86 -2.86 -18.08
N ILE A 326 -3.02 -3.48 -17.26
CA ILE A 326 -3.30 -3.71 -15.84
C ILE A 326 -2.50 -2.68 -15.06
N ILE A 327 -3.19 -1.98 -14.17
CA ILE A 327 -2.54 -1.17 -13.14
C ILE A 327 -2.79 -1.83 -11.78
N ALA A 328 -1.72 -2.02 -11.02
CA ALA A 328 -1.76 -2.59 -9.68
C ALA A 328 -1.03 -1.67 -8.71
N PHE A 329 -1.58 -1.50 -7.52
CA PHE A 329 -0.98 -0.66 -6.50
C PHE A 329 -1.26 -1.18 -5.10
N VAL A 330 -0.35 -0.87 -4.19
CA VAL A 330 -0.50 -1.18 -2.78
C VAL A 330 -0.97 0.06 -2.05
N VAL A 331 -1.98 -0.10 -1.19
CA VAL A 331 -2.42 0.96 -0.26
C VAL A 331 -2.09 0.60 1.18
N ASP A 332 -1.81 1.62 1.99
CA ASP A 332 -1.59 1.47 3.42
C ASP A 332 -2.89 1.34 4.22
N ALA A 333 -2.77 1.28 5.55
CA ALA A 333 -3.92 1.17 6.45
C ALA A 333 -4.86 2.40 6.40
N SER A 334 -4.36 3.55 5.94
CA SER A 334 -5.14 4.78 5.73
C SER A 334 -5.83 4.79 4.35
N GLY A 335 -5.44 3.89 3.44
CA GLY A 335 -5.92 3.84 2.07
C GLY A 335 -5.06 4.63 1.06
N ASN A 336 -3.92 5.16 1.51
CA ASN A 336 -3.00 5.92 0.68
C ASN A 336 -2.10 4.98 -0.13
N VAL A 337 -1.83 5.33 -1.39
CA VAL A 337 -0.97 4.54 -2.27
C VAL A 337 0.47 4.59 -1.79
N VAL A 338 1.07 3.41 -1.60
CA VAL A 338 2.47 3.22 -1.22
C VAL A 338 3.36 3.12 -2.46
N ASN A 339 2.94 2.33 -3.44
CA ASN A 339 3.57 2.23 -4.75
C ASN A 339 2.59 1.66 -5.79
N VAL A 340 2.90 1.83 -7.08
CA VAL A 340 2.05 1.44 -8.21
C VAL A 340 2.89 0.90 -9.37
N GLN A 341 2.37 -0.06 -10.13
CA GLN A 341 2.96 -0.56 -11.38
C GLN A 341 1.87 -0.67 -12.44
N LYS A 342 2.24 -0.39 -13.70
CA LYS A 342 1.37 -0.59 -14.86
C LYS A 342 2.07 -1.45 -15.91
N ALA A 343 1.32 -2.37 -16.52
CA ALA A 343 1.81 -3.25 -17.58
C ALA A 343 0.73 -3.50 -18.63
N ALA A 344 1.13 -3.57 -19.89
CA ALA A 344 0.25 -4.00 -20.97
C ALA A 344 -0.19 -5.45 -20.73
N VAL A 345 -1.46 -5.73 -21.01
CA VAL A 345 -2.01 -7.08 -20.90
C VAL A 345 -1.29 -8.03 -21.86
N GLY A 346 -0.97 -9.23 -21.39
CA GLY A 346 -0.21 -10.22 -22.18
C GLY A 346 1.31 -10.06 -22.08
N THR A 347 1.79 -9.20 -21.19
CA THR A 347 3.21 -9.00 -20.93
C THR A 347 3.59 -9.44 -19.51
N ASN A 348 4.89 -9.73 -19.34
CA ASN A 348 5.52 -9.89 -18.03
C ASN A 348 6.37 -8.65 -17.73
N LYS A 349 5.90 -7.85 -16.79
CA LYS A 349 6.60 -6.70 -16.22
C LYS A 349 7.14 -7.10 -14.84
N ASP A 350 8.43 -7.38 -14.77
CA ASP A 350 9.11 -7.72 -13.52
C ASP A 350 9.24 -6.50 -12.59
N PHE A 351 9.76 -6.71 -11.38
CA PHE A 351 10.26 -5.62 -10.56
C PHE A 351 11.32 -4.82 -11.32
N ASP A 352 11.38 -3.53 -11.06
CA ASP A 352 12.30 -2.59 -11.69
C ASP A 352 13.65 -2.46 -10.97
#